data_AF-A0A2V7WJ60-F1
#
_entry.id   AF-A0A2V7WJ60-F1
#
_cell.length_a   1.000
_cell.length_b   1.000
_cell.length_c   1.000
_cell.angle_alpha   90.00
_cell.angle_beta   90.00
_cell.angle_gamma   90.00
#
_symmetry.space_group_name_H-M   'P 1'
#
loop_
_entity.id
_entity.type
_entity.pdbx_description
1 polymer ?
#
loop_
_entity_poly.entity_id
_entity_poly.type
_entity_poly.pdbx_seq_one_letter_code
_entity_poly.pdbx_strand_id
1 'polypeptide(L)'
;MSMGESTVPFVGTYRAALLDYLAGNGEAGLACAYELGRQRIGEDSSLLQLLRVHQEAVNAIVASTSAEDERLRQLKGSGEFLMEALSTFEVLSRGYLGLLEPRYEISRSSGRRGSSHHLGSPHARCGFFPRFLRRSPD
;
A
#
# COMPACT_ATOMS: atom_id res chain seq x y z
N MET A 1 -20.88 11.90 -20.68
CA MET A 1 -19.45 11.51 -20.65
C MET A 1 -19.36 10.18 -19.92
N SER A 2 -18.80 9.18 -20.60
CA SER A 2 -18.80 7.76 -20.25
C SER A 2 -17.99 7.52 -18.97
N MET A 3 -18.65 7.06 -17.90
CA MET A 3 -18.04 6.87 -16.56
C MET A 3 -17.99 5.37 -16.16
N GLY A 4 -18.26 4.45 -17.11
CA GLY A 4 -18.56 3.05 -16.83
C GLY A 4 -17.60 1.99 -17.39
N GLU A 5 -16.68 2.32 -18.31
CA GLU A 5 -15.86 1.29 -18.98
C GLU A 5 -14.56 0.92 -18.24
N SER A 6 -13.96 1.82 -17.45
CA SER A 6 -12.70 1.54 -16.73
C SER A 6 -12.90 0.99 -15.31
N THR A 7 -14.12 1.04 -14.77
CA THR A 7 -14.42 0.62 -13.40
C THR A 7 -14.65 -0.89 -13.29
N VAL A 8 -15.32 -1.48 -14.29
CA VAL A 8 -15.58 -2.92 -14.40
C VAL A 8 -14.30 -3.77 -14.50
N PRO A 9 -13.30 -3.44 -15.36
CA PRO A 9 -12.06 -4.22 -15.42
C PRO A 9 -11.30 -4.20 -14.10
N PHE A 10 -11.31 -3.07 -13.39
CA PHE A 10 -10.66 -2.99 -12.08
C PHE A 10 -11.34 -3.84 -11.01
N VAL A 11 -12.68 -3.84 -10.93
CA VAL A 11 -13.41 -4.64 -9.93
C VAL A 11 -13.05 -6.13 -10.09
N GLY A 12 -12.99 -6.61 -11.34
CA GLY A 12 -12.58 -7.97 -11.65
C GLY A 12 -11.14 -8.25 -11.22
N THR A 13 -10.19 -7.40 -11.61
CA THR A 13 -8.77 -7.56 -11.28
C THR A 13 -8.51 -7.50 -9.78
N TYR A 14 -9.16 -6.56 -9.07
CA TYR A 14 -9.01 -6.43 -7.62
C TYR A 14 -9.51 -7.67 -6.88
N ARG A 15 -10.68 -8.18 -7.27
CA ARG A 15 -11.27 -9.37 -6.66
C ARG A 15 -10.42 -10.61 -6.94
N ALA A 16 -9.89 -10.76 -8.16
CA ALA A 16 -8.98 -11.85 -8.50
C ALA A 16 -7.70 -11.80 -7.65
N ALA A 17 -7.07 -10.62 -7.55
CA ALA A 17 -5.87 -10.44 -6.74
C ALA A 17 -6.09 -10.73 -5.26
N LEU A 18 -7.25 -10.33 -4.71
CA LEU A 18 -7.62 -10.66 -3.33
C LEU A 18 -7.78 -12.17 -3.12
N LEU A 19 -8.47 -12.87 -4.03
CA LEU A 19 -8.65 -14.31 -3.94
C LEU A 19 -7.32 -15.06 -4.06
N ASP A 20 -6.46 -14.65 -4.99
CA ASP A 20 -5.12 -15.24 -5.17
C ASP A 20 -4.25 -15.03 -3.92
N TYR A 21 -4.30 -13.84 -3.32
CA TYR A 21 -3.61 -13.57 -2.06
C TYR A 21 -4.11 -14.49 -0.93
N LEU A 22 -5.43 -14.62 -0.77
CA LEU A 22 -6.04 -15.48 0.24
C LEU A 22 -5.76 -16.98 -0.01
N ALA A 23 -5.54 -17.39 -1.25
CA ALA A 23 -5.13 -18.75 -1.61
C ALA A 23 -3.66 -19.08 -1.25
N GLY A 24 -2.86 -18.07 -0.84
CA GLY A 24 -1.51 -18.28 -0.32
C GLY A 24 -0.39 -17.54 -1.06
N ASN A 25 -0.70 -16.62 -1.99
CA ASN A 25 0.32 -15.88 -2.75
C ASN A 25 1.21 -14.94 -1.91
N GLY A 26 0.94 -14.78 -0.61
CA GLY A 26 1.85 -14.11 0.34
C GLY A 26 2.30 -12.72 -0.12
N GLU A 27 3.61 -12.49 -0.15
CA GLU A 27 4.22 -11.21 -0.54
C GLU A 27 3.89 -10.77 -1.97
N ALA A 28 3.78 -11.71 -2.92
CA ALA A 28 3.42 -11.39 -4.30
C ALA A 28 1.99 -10.85 -4.40
N GLY A 29 1.07 -11.37 -3.58
CA GLY A 29 -0.29 -10.86 -3.48
C GLY A 29 -0.35 -9.47 -2.84
N LEU A 30 0.50 -9.21 -1.84
CA LEU A 30 0.63 -7.88 -1.22
C LEU A 30 1.21 -6.85 -2.20
N ALA A 31 2.26 -7.20 -2.95
CA ALA A 31 2.80 -6.34 -4.01
C ALA A 31 1.73 -6.01 -5.08
N CYS A 32 0.88 -6.98 -5.43
CA CYS A 32 -0.25 -6.75 -6.32
C CYS A 32 -1.27 -5.77 -5.70
N ALA A 33 -1.58 -5.92 -4.40
CA ALA A 33 -2.45 -4.99 -3.67
C ALA A 33 -1.92 -3.55 -3.71
N TYR A 34 -0.62 -3.37 -3.46
CA TYR A 34 0.06 -2.08 -3.54
C TYR A 34 -0.09 -1.45 -4.92
N GLU A 35 0.22 -2.18 -6.00
CA GLU A 35 0.14 -1.65 -7.36
C GLU A 35 -1.30 -1.30 -7.75
N LEU A 36 -2.29 -2.11 -7.35
CA LEU A 36 -3.71 -1.81 -7.59
C LEU A 36 -4.15 -0.52 -6.85
N GLY A 37 -3.70 -0.33 -5.61
CA GLY A 37 -3.93 0.90 -4.86
C GLY A 37 -3.28 2.11 -5.55
N ARG A 38 -2.04 1.95 -6.02
CA ARG A 38 -1.27 3.00 -6.70
C ARG A 38 -1.91 3.42 -8.03
N GLN A 39 -2.38 2.47 -8.84
CA GLN A 39 -3.08 2.77 -10.08
C GLN A 39 -4.34 3.61 -9.85
N ARG A 40 -5.02 3.40 -8.72
CA ARG A 40 -6.23 4.15 -8.35
C ARG A 40 -5.99 5.62 -8.03
N ILE A 41 -4.79 5.98 -7.59
CA ILE A 41 -4.42 7.39 -7.34
C ILE A 41 -4.32 8.18 -8.65
N GLY A 42 -3.93 7.53 -9.75
CA GLY A 42 -3.70 8.19 -11.04
C GLY A 42 -4.96 8.29 -11.93
N GLU A 43 -6.02 7.59 -11.56
CA GLU A 43 -7.33 7.66 -12.22
C GLU A 43 -8.25 8.61 -11.41
N ASP A 44 -9.31 9.18 -12.00
CA ASP A 44 -10.36 9.98 -11.30
C ASP A 44 -11.18 9.14 -10.28
N SER A 45 -10.58 8.10 -9.73
CA SER A 45 -11.18 7.06 -8.93
C SER A 45 -11.06 7.38 -7.45
N SER A 46 -12.20 7.50 -6.77
CA SER A 46 -12.25 7.76 -5.33
C SER A 46 -11.75 6.57 -4.51
N LEU A 47 -11.01 6.85 -3.43
CA LEU A 47 -10.71 5.91 -2.34
C LEU A 47 -11.97 5.16 -1.86
N LEU A 48 -13.12 5.84 -1.81
CA LEU A 48 -14.39 5.23 -1.40
C LEU A 48 -14.85 4.13 -2.37
N GLN A 49 -14.53 4.24 -3.65
CA GLN A 49 -14.83 3.20 -4.63
C GLN A 49 -13.98 1.95 -4.38
N LEU A 50 -12.69 2.11 -4.03
CA LEU A 50 -11.83 1.01 -3.64
C LEU A 50 -12.38 0.28 -2.41
N LEU A 51 -12.81 1.03 -1.38
CA LEU A 51 -13.44 0.47 -0.18
C LEU A 51 -14.73 -0.29 -0.49
N ARG A 52 -15.60 0.23 -1.37
CA ARG A 52 -16.82 -0.48 -1.79
C ARG A 52 -16.49 -1.79 -2.48
N VAL A 53 -15.57 -1.79 -3.43
CA VAL A 53 -15.13 -3.01 -4.14
C VAL A 53 -14.56 -4.03 -3.16
N HIS A 54 -13.76 -3.57 -2.18
CA HIS A 54 -13.23 -4.45 -1.15
C HIS A 54 -14.34 -5.09 -0.30
N GLN A 55 -15.31 -4.29 0.16
CA GLN A 55 -16.45 -4.80 0.93
C GLN A 55 -17.28 -5.82 0.16
N GLU A 56 -17.57 -5.56 -1.12
CA GLU A 56 -18.29 -6.49 -1.98
C GLU A 56 -17.52 -7.82 -2.16
N ALA A 57 -16.21 -7.74 -2.37
CA ALA A 57 -15.36 -8.92 -2.50
C ALA A 57 -15.32 -9.75 -1.20
N VAL A 58 -15.13 -9.09 -0.05
CA VAL A 58 -15.13 -9.76 1.26
C VAL A 58 -16.48 -10.39 1.57
N ASN A 59 -17.59 -9.70 1.30
CA ASN A 59 -18.93 -10.26 1.49
C ASN A 59 -19.14 -11.52 0.64
N ALA A 60 -18.68 -11.52 -0.62
CA ALA A 60 -18.75 -12.69 -1.48
C ALA A 60 -17.91 -13.87 -0.94
N ILE A 61 -16.71 -13.59 -0.44
CA ILE A 61 -15.82 -14.58 0.18
C ILE A 61 -16.48 -15.19 1.41
N VAL A 62 -16.95 -14.36 2.34
CA VAL A 62 -17.61 -14.78 3.59
C VAL A 62 -18.86 -15.61 3.30
N ALA A 63 -19.66 -15.23 2.30
CA ALA A 63 -20.84 -15.98 1.89
C ALA A 63 -20.49 -17.36 1.28
N SER A 64 -19.33 -17.48 0.62
CA SER A 64 -18.89 -18.72 -0.02
C SER A 64 -18.14 -19.68 0.90
N THR A 65 -17.61 -19.21 2.03
CA THR A 65 -16.78 -20.01 2.93
C THR A 65 -17.60 -20.63 4.04
N SER A 66 -17.73 -21.95 4.07
CA SER A 66 -18.57 -22.64 5.06
C SER A 66 -17.91 -22.75 6.44
N ALA A 67 -16.62 -23.07 6.50
CA ALA A 67 -15.90 -23.27 7.76
C ALA A 67 -15.59 -21.94 8.47
N GLU A 68 -15.89 -21.86 9.76
CA GLU A 68 -15.74 -20.65 10.58
C GLU A 68 -14.27 -20.22 10.71
N ASP A 69 -13.37 -21.16 11.03
CA ASP A 69 -11.93 -20.88 11.14
C ASP A 69 -11.34 -20.34 9.84
N GLU A 70 -11.81 -20.86 8.70
CA GLU A 70 -11.38 -20.42 7.38
C GLU A 70 -11.93 -19.02 7.07
N ARG A 71 -13.20 -18.75 7.42
CA ARG A 71 -13.79 -17.41 7.34
C ARG A 71 -12.98 -16.38 8.13
N LEU A 72 -12.62 -16.69 9.36
CA LEU A 72 -11.83 -15.79 10.21
C LEU A 72 -10.43 -15.55 9.64
N ARG A 73 -9.77 -16.58 9.12
CA ARG A 73 -8.47 -16.44 8.43
C ARG A 73 -8.58 -15.55 7.20
N GLN A 74 -9.60 -15.75 6.36
CA GLN A 74 -9.81 -14.97 5.15
C GLN A 74 -10.15 -13.52 5.46
N LEU A 75 -10.96 -13.25 6.50
CA LEU A 75 -11.28 -11.89 6.93
C LEU A 75 -10.04 -11.13 7.44
N LYS A 76 -9.16 -11.83 8.17
CA LYS A 76 -7.88 -11.23 8.60
C LYS A 76 -6.99 -10.92 7.40
N GLY A 77 -6.84 -11.87 6.48
CA GLY A 77 -6.06 -11.70 5.25
C GLY A 77 -6.60 -10.57 4.37
N SER A 78 -7.92 -10.43 4.23
CA SER A 78 -8.49 -9.33 3.46
C SER A 78 -8.15 -7.96 4.08
N GLY A 79 -8.11 -7.88 5.42
CA GLY A 79 -7.65 -6.67 6.11
C GLY A 79 -6.19 -6.33 5.81
N GLU A 80 -5.29 -7.34 5.83
CA GLU A 80 -3.88 -7.17 5.48
C GLU A 80 -3.71 -6.69 4.02
N PHE A 81 -4.44 -7.30 3.09
CA PHE A 81 -4.47 -6.89 1.69
C PHE A 81 -4.96 -5.44 1.50
N LEU A 82 -6.01 -5.04 2.22
CA LEU A 82 -6.52 -3.67 2.16
C LEU A 82 -5.50 -2.66 2.70
N MET A 83 -4.87 -2.96 3.84
CA MET A 83 -3.85 -2.08 4.41
C MET A 83 -2.68 -1.85 3.44
N GLU A 84 -2.23 -2.90 2.76
CA GLU A 84 -1.17 -2.78 1.77
C GLU A 84 -1.59 -1.92 0.58
N ALA A 85 -2.81 -2.12 0.04
CA ALA A 85 -3.34 -1.25 -1.01
C ALA A 85 -3.42 0.22 -0.58
N LEU A 86 -3.76 0.48 0.69
CA LEU A 86 -3.89 1.83 1.25
C LEU A 86 -2.56 2.49 1.64
N SER A 87 -1.47 1.74 1.78
CA SER A 87 -0.13 2.28 2.06
C SER A 87 0.29 3.34 1.02
N THR A 88 -0.15 3.18 -0.23
CA THR A 88 0.07 4.13 -1.32
C THR A 88 -0.52 5.51 -1.03
N PHE A 89 -1.72 5.55 -0.43
CA PHE A 89 -2.39 6.79 -0.05
C PHE A 89 -1.70 7.46 1.14
N GLU A 90 -1.13 6.71 2.09
CA GLU A 90 -0.33 7.30 3.17
C GLU A 90 0.91 8.02 2.65
N VAL A 91 1.63 7.40 1.71
CA VAL A 91 2.82 8.00 1.09
C VAL A 91 2.48 9.32 0.40
N LEU A 92 1.37 9.36 -0.33
CA LEU A 92 0.90 10.57 -1.01
C LEU A 92 0.42 11.64 -0.05
N SER A 93 -0.32 11.25 0.99
CA SER A 93 -0.84 12.19 1.98
C SER A 93 0.31 12.86 2.73
N ARG A 94 1.35 12.10 3.10
CA ARG A 94 2.57 12.64 3.71
C ARG A 94 3.37 13.51 2.74
N GLY A 95 3.48 13.10 1.47
CA GLY A 95 4.14 13.89 0.43
C GLY A 95 3.45 15.23 0.19
N TYR A 96 2.12 15.24 0.12
CA TYR A 96 1.32 16.44 -0.03
C TYR A 96 1.44 17.38 1.17
N LEU A 97 1.32 16.86 2.40
CA LEU A 97 1.49 17.66 3.62
C LEU A 97 2.91 18.25 3.73
N GLY A 98 3.94 17.49 3.36
CA GLY A 98 5.32 17.97 3.34
C GLY A 98 5.59 19.06 2.30
N LEU A 99 4.82 19.12 1.21
CA LEU A 99 4.87 20.23 0.25
C LEU A 99 4.21 21.51 0.77
N LEU A 100 3.23 21.37 1.67
CA LEU A 100 2.52 22.49 2.29
C LEU A 100 3.24 23.03 3.53
N GLU A 101 4.18 22.29 4.11
CA GLU A 101 5.00 22.81 5.20
C GLU A 101 5.95 23.90 4.69
N PRO A 102 5.93 25.12 5.27
CA PRO A 102 6.88 26.15 4.94
C PRO A 102 8.29 25.65 5.30
N ARG A 103 9.16 25.50 4.30
CA ARG A 103 10.60 25.33 4.52
C ARG A 103 11.15 26.62 5.13
N TYR A 104 11.06 26.77 6.45
CA TYR A 104 11.87 27.74 7.16
C TYR A 104 13.31 27.24 7.11
N GLU A 105 14.06 27.67 6.10
CA GLU A 105 15.50 27.45 6.09
C GLU A 105 16.10 28.27 7.24
N ILE A 106 16.39 27.58 8.35
CA ILE A 106 17.35 28.10 9.33
C ILE A 106 18.67 28.23 8.57
N SER A 107 18.93 29.45 8.09
CA SER A 107 20.27 29.91 7.76
C SER A 107 21.10 29.84 9.05
N ARG A 108 21.65 28.65 9.35
CA ARG A 108 22.76 28.53 10.28
C ARG A 108 23.96 29.17 9.58
N SER A 109 24.10 30.47 9.81
CA SER A 109 25.36 31.17 9.73
C SER A 109 26.41 30.37 10.48
N SER A 110 27.23 29.62 9.77
CA SER A 110 28.46 29.03 10.29
C SER A 110 29.58 29.37 9.32
N GLY A 111 29.92 30.67 9.30
CA GLY A 111 31.26 31.06 8.95
C GLY A 111 32.22 30.50 10.00
N ARG A 112 33.05 29.53 9.62
CA ARG A 112 34.51 29.50 9.87
C ARG A 112 35.11 28.14 9.44
N ARG A 113 35.87 28.22 8.33
CA ARG A 113 37.15 27.56 8.01
C ARG A 113 37.58 26.36 8.88
N GLY A 114 37.94 25.26 8.21
CA GLY A 114 38.99 24.35 8.71
C GLY A 114 38.99 22.94 8.10
N SER A 115 39.80 22.77 7.04
CA SER A 115 40.62 21.59 6.74
C SER A 115 39.99 20.26 6.30
N SER A 116 40.33 19.95 5.05
CA SER A 116 40.45 18.64 4.39
C SER A 116 41.05 17.54 5.28
N HIS A 117 40.49 16.32 5.22
CA HIS A 117 41.20 15.08 4.86
C HIS A 117 40.29 13.84 4.95
N HIS A 118 40.49 12.93 3.99
CA HIS A 118 40.26 11.47 4.01
C HIS A 118 38.93 10.88 3.48
N LEU A 119 39.02 10.50 2.19
CA LEU A 119 38.75 9.17 1.60
C LEU A 119 38.01 8.13 2.46
N GLY A 120 36.89 7.63 1.91
CA GLY A 120 36.32 6.35 2.30
C GLY A 120 34.85 6.19 1.91
N SER A 121 34.58 5.77 0.66
CA SER A 121 33.35 5.01 0.34
C SER A 121 33.45 3.63 1.00
N PRO A 122 32.35 3.04 1.49
CA PRO A 122 31.48 2.28 0.58
C PRO A 122 29.98 2.20 0.94
N HIS A 123 29.20 1.93 -0.11
CA HIS A 123 27.96 1.14 -0.21
C HIS A 123 26.77 1.29 0.78
N ALA A 124 25.62 1.46 0.12
CA ALA A 124 24.34 0.78 0.35
C ALA A 124 23.56 1.09 1.64
N ARG A 125 22.54 1.94 1.51
CA ARG A 125 21.28 1.83 2.26
C ARG A 125 20.09 2.12 1.35
N CYS A 126 19.73 1.15 0.52
CA CYS A 126 18.34 1.01 0.12
C CYS A 126 17.69 0.12 1.19
N GLY A 127 16.90 0.75 2.06
CA GLY A 127 16.35 0.11 3.24
C GLY A 127 15.11 0.86 3.70
N PHE A 128 14.03 0.73 2.92
CA PHE A 128 12.69 1.02 3.39
C PHE A 128 11.72 -0.01 2.81
N PHE A 129 11.83 -1.24 3.30
CA PHE A 129 10.73 -2.20 3.23
C PHE A 129 9.77 -1.88 4.38
N PRO A 130 8.47 -1.64 4.13
CA PRO A 130 7.49 -1.53 5.19
C PRO A 130 7.46 -2.84 5.98
N ARG A 131 7.67 -2.68 7.27
CA ARG A 131 7.86 -3.75 8.25
C ARG A 131 6.50 -4.33 8.64
N PHE A 132 5.94 -5.24 7.84
CA PHE A 132 4.77 -6.03 8.23
C PHE A 132 4.89 -7.52 7.84
N LEU A 133 6.02 -8.13 8.18
CA LEU A 133 6.11 -9.58 8.33
C LEU A 133 6.69 -9.90 9.71
N ARG A 134 5.80 -9.93 10.71
CA ARG A 134 6.00 -10.73 11.92
C ARG A 134 4.78 -11.60 12.14
N ARG A 135 4.67 -12.62 11.29
CA ARG A 135 3.92 -13.84 11.58
C ARG A 135 4.84 -14.71 12.43
N SER A 136 4.55 -14.86 13.71
CA SER A 136 5.05 -15.98 14.52
C SER A 136 3.93 -17.03 14.58
N PRO A 137 4.20 -18.30 14.28
CA PRO A 137 3.41 -19.42 14.75
C PRO A 137 3.92 -19.86 16.13
N ASP A 138 3.00 -19.98 17.08
CA ASP A 138 2.78 -21.13 17.97
C ASP A 138 1.61 -20.80 18.91
#